data_AF-A0A661G3Z4-F1
#
_entry.id   AF-A0A661G3Z4-F1
#
_cell.length_a   1.000
_cell.length_b   1.000
_cell.length_c   1.000
_cell.angle_alpha   90.00
_cell.angle_beta   90.00
_cell.angle_gamma   90.00
#
_symmetry.space_group_name_H-M   'P 1'
#
loop_
_entity.id
_entity.type
_entity.pdbx_description
1 polymer ?
#
loop_
_entity_poly.entity_id
_entity_poly.type
_entity_poly.pdbx_seq_one_letter_code
_entity_poly.pdbx_strand_id
1 'polypeptide(L)'
;MSEQTNSDKNSAGRIIALALVFSIGYAVVRYHIVGTVPWKDFPFFILNKGISLAAFILITCNFGFGPLNNLGVKVPAGWLNARKALGMTGFLLVLIHALMSFMLFNSSVYAKFFEADGTLTLLAGLSMLGGVLAFVVLWAYNLSFQTHLREDKSFIQFITSRKFLLWAMVLGAVHLIFMGYQGWMTPSGWQGGLPPISMVAIVFFVVGYAANILGRK
;
A
#
# COMPACT_ATOMS: atom_id res chain seq x y z
N MET A 1 31.06 14.10 -32.62
CA MET A 1 29.90 14.93 -32.22
C MET A 1 29.12 14.10 -31.22
N SER A 2 29.21 14.45 -29.94
CA SER A 2 28.72 13.65 -28.82
C SER A 2 27.19 13.71 -28.73
N GLU A 3 26.50 12.62 -29.07
CA GLU A 3 25.12 12.44 -28.65
C GLU A 3 25.10 12.23 -27.14
N GLN A 4 24.55 13.23 -26.44
CA GLN A 4 24.16 13.15 -25.05
C GLN A 4 23.22 11.95 -24.89
N THR A 5 23.73 10.85 -24.34
CA THR A 5 22.90 9.80 -23.77
C THR A 5 22.22 10.41 -22.56
N ASN A 6 20.98 10.86 -22.76
CA ASN A 6 20.11 11.33 -21.70
C ASN A 6 19.95 10.15 -20.73
N SER A 7 20.75 10.14 -19.67
CA SER A 7 20.58 9.23 -18.54
C SER A 7 19.13 9.40 -18.10
N ASP A 8 18.28 8.42 -18.40
CA ASP A 8 16.89 8.41 -17.96
C ASP A 8 16.88 8.42 -16.43
N LYS A 9 16.88 9.63 -15.85
CA LYS A 9 17.06 9.87 -14.42
C LYS A 9 16.02 9.06 -13.66
N ASN A 10 16.50 8.19 -12.79
CA ASN A 10 15.66 7.42 -11.89
C ASN A 10 14.81 8.39 -11.05
N SER A 11 13.49 8.29 -11.18
CA SER A 11 12.55 9.21 -10.53
C SER A 11 12.13 8.78 -9.12
N ALA A 12 12.77 7.75 -8.54
CA ALA A 12 12.38 7.13 -7.28
C ALA A 12 12.23 8.13 -6.13
N GLY A 13 13.25 8.95 -5.86
CA GLY A 13 13.23 9.89 -4.74
C GLY A 13 12.04 10.87 -4.82
N ARG A 14 11.74 11.37 -6.03
CA ARG A 14 10.59 12.27 -6.25
C ARG A 14 9.26 11.55 -6.02
N ILE A 15 9.08 10.35 -6.55
CA ILE A 15 7.83 9.58 -6.39
C ILE A 15 7.62 9.21 -4.91
N ILE A 16 8.68 8.77 -4.21
CA ILE A 16 8.64 8.44 -2.79
C ILE A 16 8.26 9.66 -1.95
N ALA A 17 8.92 10.80 -2.18
CA ALA A 17 8.63 12.03 -1.46
C ALA A 17 7.18 12.49 -1.68
N LEU A 18 6.69 12.45 -2.93
CA LEU A 18 5.30 12.81 -3.24
C LEU A 18 4.31 11.87 -2.56
N ALA A 19 4.55 10.55 -2.58
CA ALA A 19 3.67 9.59 -1.91
C ALA A 19 3.61 9.81 -0.39
N LEU A 20 4.75 10.08 0.25
CA LEU A 20 4.82 10.38 1.68
C LEU A 20 4.12 11.70 2.03
N VAL A 21 4.45 12.79 1.33
CA VAL A 21 3.85 14.12 1.57
C VAL A 21 2.34 14.08 1.35
N PHE A 22 1.89 13.48 0.25
CA PHE A 22 0.47 13.30 -0.02
C PHE A 22 -0.21 12.50 1.10
N SER A 23 0.34 11.36 1.49
CA SER A 23 -0.32 10.45 2.42
C SER A 23 -0.35 10.96 3.85
N ILE A 24 0.78 11.51 4.33
CA ILE A 24 0.87 12.09 5.68
C ILE A 24 0.07 13.40 5.72
N GLY A 25 0.19 14.25 4.69
CA GLY A 25 -0.59 15.48 4.58
C GLY A 25 -2.10 15.21 4.58
N TYR A 26 -2.54 14.20 3.81
CA TYR A 26 -3.94 13.75 3.81
C TYR A 26 -4.39 13.30 5.20
N ALA A 27 -3.59 12.48 5.88
CA ALA A 27 -3.89 12.03 7.23
C ALA A 27 -3.97 13.21 8.22
N VAL A 28 -3.02 14.14 8.19
CA VAL A 28 -3.02 15.33 9.05
C VAL A 28 -4.26 16.18 8.82
N VAL A 29 -4.56 16.52 7.56
CA VAL A 29 -5.74 17.33 7.23
C VAL A 29 -7.00 16.62 7.74
N ARG A 30 -7.18 15.35 7.38
CA ARG A 30 -8.39 14.59 7.71
C ARG A 30 -8.59 14.40 9.22
N TYR A 31 -7.53 14.06 9.96
CA TYR A 31 -7.67 13.62 11.35
C TYR A 31 -7.44 14.75 12.37
N HIS A 32 -6.57 15.73 12.08
CA HIS A 32 -6.27 16.84 12.99
C HIS A 32 -6.94 18.17 12.61
N ILE A 33 -6.99 18.51 11.31
CA ILE A 33 -7.48 19.83 10.90
C ILE A 33 -9.01 19.84 10.80
N VAL A 34 -9.58 18.87 10.09
CA VAL A 34 -11.04 18.71 9.98
C VAL A 34 -11.60 17.60 10.87
N GLY A 35 -10.71 16.83 11.50
CA GLY A 35 -11.04 15.81 12.48
C GLY A 35 -10.77 16.30 13.90
N THR A 36 -11.09 15.46 14.89
CA THR A 36 -10.98 15.78 16.32
C THR A 36 -9.84 15.04 17.00
N VAL A 37 -8.92 14.41 16.25
CA VAL A 37 -7.84 13.63 16.84
C VAL A 37 -6.82 14.57 17.49
N PRO A 38 -6.49 14.42 18.78
CA PRO A 38 -5.48 15.24 19.44
C PRO A 38 -4.09 15.08 18.83
N TRP A 39 -3.31 16.16 18.78
CA TRP A 39 -1.93 16.15 18.25
C TRP A 39 -0.98 15.20 18.98
N LYS A 40 -1.24 14.88 20.25
CA LYS A 40 -0.46 13.86 20.99
C LYS A 40 -0.51 12.48 20.32
N ASP A 41 -1.56 12.19 19.56
CA ASP A 41 -1.74 10.92 18.87
C ASP A 41 -1.10 10.93 17.46
N PHE A 42 -0.45 12.03 17.07
CA PHE A 42 0.26 12.14 15.79
C PHE A 42 1.34 11.06 15.59
N PRO A 43 2.30 10.85 16.53
CA PRO A 43 3.50 10.06 16.26
C PRO A 43 3.23 8.59 15.92
N PHE A 44 2.24 7.98 16.60
CA PHE A 44 1.88 6.59 16.35
C PHE A 44 0.58 6.45 15.57
N PHE A 45 -0.51 7.10 15.98
CA PHE A 45 -1.81 6.82 15.38
C PHE A 45 -1.98 7.44 14.00
N ILE A 46 -1.63 8.72 13.82
CA ILE A 46 -1.81 9.40 12.52
C ILE A 46 -0.67 9.10 11.55
N LEU A 47 0.57 9.06 12.03
CA LEU A 47 1.71 8.71 11.19
C LEU A 47 1.58 7.28 10.65
N ASN A 48 1.08 6.31 11.43
CA ASN A 48 0.82 4.94 10.97
C ASN A 48 -0.17 4.91 9.77
N LYS A 49 -1.22 5.75 9.81
CA LYS A 49 -2.18 5.87 8.70
C LYS A 49 -1.56 6.50 7.44
N GLY A 50 -0.73 7.53 7.61
CA GLY A 50 -0.03 8.16 6.49
C GLY A 50 1.01 7.22 5.86
N ILE A 51 1.80 6.53 6.69
CA ILE A 51 2.81 5.55 6.26
C ILE A 51 2.15 4.39 5.53
N SER A 52 1.03 3.86 6.02
CA SER A 52 0.34 2.74 5.38
C SER A 52 -0.19 3.11 3.99
N LEU A 53 -0.79 4.30 3.84
CA LEU A 53 -1.23 4.78 2.52
C LEU A 53 -0.04 5.00 1.57
N ALA A 54 1.04 5.61 2.05
CA ALA A 54 2.25 5.81 1.23
C ALA A 54 2.83 4.47 0.77
N ALA A 55 2.96 3.50 1.68
CA ALA A 55 3.40 2.14 1.37
C ALA A 55 2.54 1.53 0.26
N PHE A 56 1.23 1.63 0.41
CA PHE A 56 0.27 1.06 -0.52
C PHE A 56 0.36 1.70 -1.92
N ILE A 57 0.49 3.02 -2.00
CA ILE A 57 0.71 3.75 -3.27
C ILE A 57 2.00 3.28 -3.94
N LEU A 58 3.11 3.20 -3.19
CA LEU A 58 4.41 2.80 -3.74
C LEU A 58 4.41 1.36 -4.26
N ILE A 59 3.81 0.43 -3.53
CA ILE A 59 3.64 -0.97 -3.98
C ILE A 59 2.74 -1.04 -5.21
N THR A 60 1.66 -0.26 -5.25
CA THR A 60 0.77 -0.16 -6.41
C THR A 60 1.53 0.35 -7.64
N CYS A 61 2.35 1.39 -7.50
CA CYS A 61 3.19 1.92 -8.58
C CYS A 61 4.26 0.90 -9.02
N ASN A 62 4.89 0.20 -8.08
CA ASN A 62 5.86 -0.86 -8.37
C ASN A 62 5.27 -1.92 -9.30
N PHE A 63 4.08 -2.43 -8.98
CA PHE A 63 3.41 -3.45 -9.78
C PHE A 63 2.66 -2.89 -10.98
N GLY A 64 2.25 -1.62 -10.96
CA GLY A 64 1.35 -1.01 -11.95
C GLY A 64 2.06 -0.38 -13.15
N PHE A 65 3.23 0.25 -12.99
CA PHE A 65 3.84 1.04 -14.08
C PHE A 65 4.19 0.22 -15.33
N GLY A 66 4.71 -1.00 -15.17
CA GLY A 66 5.02 -1.87 -16.30
C GLY A 66 3.76 -2.28 -17.09
N PRO A 67 2.77 -2.90 -16.43
CA PRO A 67 1.49 -3.22 -17.06
C PRO A 67 0.77 -2.01 -17.68
N LEU A 68 0.78 -0.86 -17.01
CA LEU A 68 0.19 0.37 -17.54
C LEU A 68 0.88 0.81 -18.84
N ASN A 69 2.22 0.71 -18.90
CA ASN A 69 2.98 0.98 -20.12
C ASN A 69 2.64 0.01 -21.26
N ASN A 70 2.40 -1.27 -20.93
CA ASN A 70 1.99 -2.28 -21.92
C ASN A 70 0.60 -2.01 -22.52
N LEU A 71 -0.24 -1.21 -21.85
CA LEU A 71 -1.55 -0.76 -22.34
C LEU A 71 -1.47 0.47 -23.25
N GLY A 72 -0.26 0.96 -23.56
CA GLY A 72 -0.06 2.14 -24.41
C GLY A 72 -0.10 3.47 -23.66
N VAL A 73 -0.27 3.47 -22.34
CA VAL A 73 -0.09 4.68 -21.52
C VAL A 73 1.41 5.02 -21.49
N LYS A 74 1.77 6.23 -21.91
CA LYS A 74 3.17 6.69 -21.92
C LYS A 74 3.67 6.88 -20.48
N VAL A 75 4.25 5.83 -19.90
CA VAL A 75 4.91 5.89 -18.59
C VAL A 75 6.36 6.33 -18.79
N PRO A 76 6.83 7.41 -18.13
CA PRO A 76 8.22 7.88 -18.29
C PRO A 76 9.24 6.78 -17.94
N ALA A 77 10.33 6.69 -18.71
CA ALA A 77 11.39 5.72 -18.46
C ALA A 77 11.96 5.81 -17.03
N GLY A 78 12.12 7.03 -16.50
CA GLY A 78 12.53 7.27 -15.12
C GLY A 78 11.59 6.66 -14.05
N TRP A 79 10.30 6.49 -14.35
CA TRP A 79 9.32 5.83 -13.48
C TRP A 79 9.44 4.31 -13.57
N LEU A 80 9.62 3.77 -14.79
CA LEU A 80 9.88 2.34 -15.01
C LEU A 80 11.16 1.88 -14.30
N ASN A 81 12.21 2.72 -14.33
CA ASN A 81 13.48 2.52 -13.65
C ASN A 81 13.36 2.65 -12.12
N ALA A 82 12.40 3.42 -11.63
CA ALA A 82 12.17 3.61 -10.19
C ALA A 82 11.55 2.38 -9.51
N ARG A 83 10.86 1.50 -10.25
CA ARG A 83 10.02 0.42 -9.69
C ARG A 83 10.69 -0.36 -8.57
N LYS A 84 11.95 -0.80 -8.73
CA LYS A 84 12.67 -1.56 -7.68
C LYS A 84 12.76 -0.77 -6.38
N ALA A 85 13.15 0.50 -6.44
CA ALA A 85 13.22 1.37 -5.27
C ALA A 85 11.83 1.59 -4.64
N LEU A 86 10.79 1.81 -5.44
CA LEU A 86 9.42 1.94 -4.94
C LEU A 86 8.95 0.67 -4.22
N GLY A 87 9.29 -0.52 -4.74
CA GLY A 87 8.94 -1.80 -4.14
C GLY A 87 9.63 -2.01 -2.79
N MET A 88 10.95 -1.78 -2.72
CA MET A 88 11.72 -1.93 -1.48
C MET A 88 11.30 -0.90 -0.42
N THR A 89 11.14 0.37 -0.80
CA THR A 89 10.67 1.41 0.12
C THR A 89 9.23 1.14 0.57
N GLY A 90 8.34 0.76 -0.35
CA GLY A 90 6.97 0.37 -0.03
C GLY A 90 6.94 -0.77 0.97
N PHE A 91 7.73 -1.83 0.78
CA PHE A 91 7.84 -2.94 1.72
C PHE A 91 8.32 -2.50 3.10
N LEU A 92 9.38 -1.67 3.17
CA LEU A 92 9.86 -1.13 4.45
C LEU A 92 8.77 -0.32 5.18
N LEU A 93 8.01 0.50 4.46
CA LEU A 93 6.89 1.25 5.03
C LEU A 93 5.75 0.32 5.49
N VAL A 94 5.47 -0.79 4.78
CA VAL A 94 4.52 -1.82 5.26
C VAL A 94 5.03 -2.46 6.56
N LEU A 95 6.33 -2.78 6.66
CA LEU A 95 6.90 -3.31 7.90
C LEU A 95 6.75 -2.32 9.06
N ILE A 96 7.07 -1.04 8.84
CA ILE A 96 6.87 0.01 9.85
C ILE A 96 5.39 0.09 10.24
N HIS A 97 4.49 0.10 9.26
CA HIS A 97 3.04 0.10 9.50
C HIS A 97 2.60 -1.11 10.34
N ALA A 98 3.09 -2.30 10.04
CA ALA A 98 2.77 -3.51 10.79
C ALA A 98 3.23 -3.37 12.24
N LEU A 99 4.49 -2.98 12.48
CA LEU A 99 5.04 -2.80 13.84
C LEU A 99 4.28 -1.74 14.64
N MET A 100 4.01 -0.57 14.04
CA MET A 100 3.21 0.48 14.68
C MET A 100 1.79 0.01 14.99
N SER A 101 1.19 -0.76 14.07
CA SER A 101 -0.16 -1.30 14.26
C SER A 101 -0.20 -2.31 15.38
N PHE A 102 0.78 -3.22 15.49
CA PHE A 102 0.92 -4.15 16.62
C PHE A 102 0.96 -3.41 17.96
N MET A 103 1.75 -2.35 18.06
CA MET A 103 1.86 -1.55 19.30
C MET A 103 0.55 -0.83 19.66
N LEU A 104 -0.27 -0.49 18.66
CA LEU A 104 -1.56 0.19 18.83
C LEU A 104 -2.74 -0.78 18.97
N PHE A 105 -2.53 -2.09 18.79
CA PHE A 105 -3.62 -3.05 18.58
C PHE A 105 -4.31 -3.45 19.88
N ASN A 106 -5.24 -2.60 20.32
CA ASN A 106 -6.10 -2.87 21.47
C ASN A 106 -7.48 -2.20 21.32
N SER A 107 -8.44 -2.61 22.15
CA SER A 107 -9.82 -2.14 22.11
C SER A 107 -9.99 -0.65 22.41
N SER A 108 -9.08 -0.03 23.16
CA SER A 108 -9.16 1.42 23.44
C SER A 108 -8.85 2.28 22.20
N VAL A 109 -8.01 1.77 21.28
CA VAL A 109 -7.63 2.48 20.05
C VAL A 109 -8.50 2.06 18.86
N TYR A 110 -8.78 0.76 18.74
CA TYR A 110 -9.53 0.18 17.63
C TYR A 110 -10.82 -0.49 18.09
N ALA A 111 -11.66 0.23 18.84
CA ALA A 111 -12.89 -0.32 19.43
C ALA A 111 -13.76 -1.13 18.44
N LYS A 112 -13.85 -0.72 17.17
CA LYS A 112 -14.62 -1.43 16.12
C LYS A 112 -14.08 -2.83 15.78
N PHE A 113 -12.86 -3.15 16.20
CA PHE A 113 -12.22 -4.42 15.88
C PHE A 113 -12.43 -5.47 16.97
N PHE A 114 -12.94 -5.06 18.12
CA PHE A 114 -13.07 -5.91 19.29
C PHE A 114 -14.53 -6.01 19.72
N GLU A 115 -14.93 -7.21 20.14
CA GLU A 115 -16.17 -7.46 20.86
C GLU A 115 -16.04 -6.98 22.32
N ALA A 116 -17.16 -6.93 23.05
CA ALA A 116 -17.18 -6.47 24.44
C ALA A 116 -16.31 -7.33 25.40
N ASP A 117 -16.09 -8.61 25.05
CA ASP A 117 -15.24 -9.54 25.79
C ASP A 117 -13.74 -9.41 25.44
N GLY A 118 -13.38 -8.49 24.54
CA GLY A 118 -12.01 -8.26 24.09
C GLY A 118 -11.53 -9.21 22.99
N THR A 119 -12.37 -10.11 22.48
CA THR A 119 -12.06 -10.91 21.29
C THR A 119 -12.21 -10.10 20.01
N LEU A 120 -11.65 -10.58 18.90
CA LEU A 120 -11.81 -9.91 17.60
C LEU A 120 -13.18 -10.16 17.00
N THR A 121 -13.77 -9.13 16.42
CA THR A 121 -14.93 -9.32 15.53
C THR A 121 -14.51 -10.15 14.32
N LEU A 122 -15.45 -10.88 13.70
CA LEU A 122 -15.16 -11.67 12.49
C LEU A 122 -14.51 -10.82 11.38
N LEU A 123 -15.02 -9.60 11.18
CA LEU A 123 -14.50 -8.68 10.16
C LEU A 123 -13.07 -8.23 10.48
N ALA A 124 -12.77 -7.96 11.75
CA ALA A 124 -11.41 -7.65 12.18
C ALA A 124 -10.48 -8.84 11.97
N GLY A 125 -10.91 -10.05 12.33
CA GLY A 125 -10.15 -11.28 12.10
C GLY A 125 -9.80 -11.50 10.63
N LEU A 126 -10.78 -11.36 9.72
CA LEU A 126 -10.58 -11.48 8.28
C LEU A 126 -9.65 -10.38 7.73
N SER A 127 -9.79 -9.15 8.22
CA SER A 127 -8.90 -8.04 7.84
C SER A 127 -7.46 -8.32 8.28
N MET A 128 -7.25 -8.77 9.52
CA MET A 128 -5.91 -9.06 10.05
C MET A 128 -5.27 -10.23 9.30
N LEU A 129 -6.03 -11.30 9.03
CA LEU A 129 -5.55 -12.42 8.24
C LEU A 129 -5.13 -11.98 6.83
N GLY A 130 -5.94 -11.17 6.16
CA GLY A 130 -5.58 -10.58 4.86
C GLY A 130 -4.29 -9.75 4.92
N GLY A 131 -4.12 -8.95 5.98
CA GLY A 131 -2.93 -8.14 6.20
C GLY A 131 -1.67 -8.99 6.42
N VAL A 132 -1.76 -10.02 7.27
CA VAL A 132 -0.65 -10.96 7.54
C VAL A 132 -0.26 -11.71 6.27
N LEU A 133 -1.22 -12.27 5.53
CA LEU A 133 -0.94 -13.00 4.29
C LEU A 133 -0.34 -12.08 3.22
N ALA A 134 -0.86 -10.87 3.06
CA ALA A 134 -0.30 -9.88 2.14
C ALA A 134 1.14 -9.52 2.51
N PHE A 135 1.43 -9.30 3.79
CA PHE A 135 2.76 -8.98 4.28
C PHE A 135 3.76 -10.11 4.04
N VAL A 136 3.38 -11.36 4.36
CA VAL A 136 4.23 -12.54 4.12
C VAL A 136 4.52 -12.72 2.64
N VAL A 137 3.51 -12.54 1.77
CA VAL A 137 3.71 -12.62 0.31
C VAL A 137 4.64 -11.51 -0.20
N LEU A 138 4.47 -10.28 0.27
CA LEU A 138 5.38 -9.16 -0.06
C LEU A 138 6.80 -9.42 0.43
N TRP A 139 6.95 -10.01 1.62
CA TRP A 139 8.24 -10.39 2.17
C TRP A 139 8.92 -11.45 1.30
N ALA A 140 8.21 -12.53 0.96
CA ALA A 140 8.72 -13.57 0.07
C ALA A 140 9.12 -13.01 -1.30
N TYR A 141 8.29 -12.12 -1.87
CA TYR A 141 8.61 -11.40 -3.10
C TYR A 141 9.89 -10.57 -2.96
N ASN A 142 10.07 -9.81 -1.88
CA ASN A 142 11.27 -9.01 -1.66
C ASN A 142 12.54 -9.87 -1.50
N LEU A 143 12.47 -10.97 -0.74
CA LEU A 143 13.60 -11.89 -0.55
C LEU A 143 14.03 -12.58 -1.85
N SER A 144 13.07 -12.87 -2.73
CA SER A 144 13.32 -13.49 -4.04
C SER A 144 14.33 -12.72 -4.90
N PHE A 145 14.50 -11.42 -4.66
CA PHE A 145 15.42 -10.56 -5.42
C PHE A 145 16.71 -10.20 -4.66
N GLN A 146 16.93 -10.73 -3.46
CA GLN A 146 18.08 -10.40 -2.62
C GLN A 146 19.01 -11.60 -2.33
N THR A 147 18.56 -12.85 -2.51
CA THR A 147 19.28 -14.05 -2.05
C THR A 147 19.53 -15.07 -3.16
N HIS A 148 20.14 -16.21 -2.81
CA HIS A 148 20.28 -17.41 -3.66
C HIS A 148 18.94 -17.89 -4.27
N LEU A 149 17.79 -17.50 -3.71
CA LEU A 149 16.48 -17.78 -4.30
C LEU A 149 16.33 -17.22 -5.72
N ARG A 150 17.13 -16.20 -6.08
CA ARG A 150 17.19 -15.68 -7.45
C ARG A 150 17.69 -16.71 -8.47
N GLU A 151 18.44 -17.71 -8.02
CA GLU A 151 19.00 -18.77 -8.85
C GLU A 151 17.98 -19.88 -9.16
N ASP A 152 16.94 -20.03 -8.31
CA ASP A 152 15.81 -20.93 -8.58
C ASP A 152 14.84 -20.29 -9.58
N LYS A 153 15.08 -20.56 -10.87
CA LYS A 153 14.26 -20.06 -11.97
C LYS A 153 12.78 -20.45 -11.83
N SER A 154 12.48 -21.64 -11.28
CA SER A 154 11.10 -22.14 -11.17
C SER A 154 10.32 -21.32 -10.13
N PHE A 155 10.97 -21.07 -8.99
CA PHE A 155 10.41 -20.24 -7.92
C PHE A 155 10.24 -18.79 -8.37
N ILE A 156 11.24 -18.20 -9.03
CA ILE A 156 11.16 -16.84 -9.56
C ILE A 156 10.03 -16.71 -10.60
N GLN A 157 9.89 -17.69 -11.50
CA GLN A 157 8.80 -17.70 -12.48
C GLN A 157 7.43 -17.77 -11.80
N PHE A 158 7.30 -18.55 -10.73
CA PHE A 158 6.06 -18.65 -9.96
C PHE A 158 5.71 -17.33 -9.23
N ILE A 159 6.64 -16.81 -8.40
CA ILE A 159 6.41 -15.61 -7.56
C ILE A 159 6.21 -14.33 -8.39
N THR A 160 6.72 -14.30 -9.62
CA THR A 160 6.54 -13.18 -10.56
C THR A 160 5.41 -13.42 -11.56
N SER A 161 4.76 -14.59 -11.53
CA SER A 161 3.67 -14.92 -12.44
C SER A 161 2.50 -13.96 -12.25
N ARG A 162 1.80 -13.68 -13.35
CA ARG A 162 0.59 -12.84 -13.34
C ARG A 162 -0.46 -13.34 -12.34
N LYS A 163 -0.74 -14.65 -12.35
CA LYS A 163 -1.75 -15.24 -11.45
C LYS A 163 -1.38 -15.02 -9.99
N PHE A 164 -0.13 -15.31 -9.61
CA PHE A 164 0.34 -15.13 -8.24
C PHE A 164 0.26 -13.67 -7.80
N LEU A 165 0.78 -12.73 -8.61
CA LEU A 165 0.79 -11.32 -8.25
C LEU A 165 -0.62 -10.72 -8.16
N LEU A 166 -1.56 -11.13 -9.02
CA LEU A 166 -2.95 -10.68 -8.91
C LEU A 166 -3.59 -11.17 -7.60
N TRP A 167 -3.38 -12.43 -7.24
CA TRP A 167 -3.86 -12.94 -5.93
C TRP A 167 -3.19 -12.24 -4.76
N ALA A 168 -1.88 -12.01 -4.83
CA ALA A 168 -1.12 -11.27 -3.82
C ALA A 168 -1.68 -9.86 -3.59
N MET A 169 -2.01 -9.15 -4.67
CA MET A 169 -2.63 -7.82 -4.60
C MET A 169 -4.00 -7.88 -3.90
N VAL A 170 -4.83 -8.89 -4.21
CA VAL A 170 -6.16 -9.05 -3.59
C VAL A 170 -6.07 -9.21 -2.08
N LEU A 171 -5.04 -9.87 -1.53
CA LEU A 171 -4.87 -10.00 -0.08
C LEU A 171 -4.77 -8.63 0.61
N GLY A 172 -4.06 -7.67 -0.01
CA GLY A 172 -4.00 -6.29 0.49
C GLY A 172 -5.35 -5.58 0.42
N ALA A 173 -6.15 -5.84 -0.62
CA ALA A 173 -7.51 -5.30 -0.70
C ALA A 173 -8.46 -5.93 0.34
N VAL A 174 -8.36 -7.23 0.58
CA VAL A 174 -9.11 -7.95 1.63
C VAL A 174 -8.88 -7.29 2.99
N HIS A 175 -7.62 -6.98 3.32
CA HIS A 175 -7.27 -6.24 4.53
C HIS A 175 -8.06 -4.91 4.63
N LEU A 176 -8.07 -4.10 3.57
CA LEU A 176 -8.72 -2.79 3.54
C LEU A 176 -10.26 -2.85 3.50
N ILE A 177 -10.83 -3.79 2.75
CA ILE A 177 -12.28 -3.93 2.56
C ILE A 177 -12.92 -4.27 3.90
N PHE A 178 -12.45 -5.33 4.57
CA PHE A 178 -13.09 -5.77 5.81
C PHE A 178 -12.97 -4.77 6.95
N MET A 179 -11.90 -3.96 6.99
CA MET A 179 -11.79 -2.86 7.98
C MET A 179 -12.57 -1.60 7.60
N GLY A 180 -12.89 -1.39 6.32
CA GLY A 180 -13.25 -0.07 5.78
C GLY A 180 -14.65 0.06 5.21
N TYR A 181 -15.22 -1.00 4.63
CA TYR A 181 -16.37 -0.90 3.72
C TYR A 181 -17.59 -0.18 4.33
N GLN A 182 -17.91 -0.45 5.61
CA GLN A 182 -19.03 0.20 6.29
C GLN A 182 -18.83 1.71 6.41
N GLY A 183 -17.59 2.17 6.64
CA GLY A 183 -17.27 3.60 6.71
C GLY A 183 -17.27 4.29 5.35
N TRP A 184 -17.03 3.53 4.27
CA TRP A 184 -17.06 4.06 2.91
C TRP A 184 -18.49 4.38 2.46
N MET A 185 -19.46 3.57 2.90
CA MET A 185 -20.87 3.71 2.51
C MET A 185 -21.65 4.77 3.30
N THR A 186 -20.99 5.49 4.21
CA THR A 186 -21.63 6.52 5.05
C THR A 186 -20.93 7.87 4.88
N PRO A 187 -21.15 8.59 3.76
CA PRO A 187 -20.50 9.88 3.49
C PRO A 187 -20.75 10.96 4.55
N SER A 188 -21.91 10.93 5.21
CA SER A 188 -22.23 11.85 6.31
C SER A 188 -21.30 11.72 7.50
N GLY A 189 -20.62 10.57 7.67
CA GLY A 189 -19.62 10.33 8.72
C GLY A 189 -18.19 10.74 8.34
N TRP A 190 -17.99 11.34 7.16
CA TRP A 190 -16.67 11.71 6.68
C TRP A 190 -16.21 13.03 7.30
N GLN A 191 -15.07 12.99 8.02
CA GLN A 191 -14.49 14.16 8.67
C GLN A 191 -14.15 15.23 7.62
N GLY A 192 -14.80 16.40 7.73
CA GLY A 192 -14.69 17.49 6.75
C GLY A 192 -15.13 17.12 5.34
N GLY A 193 -15.98 16.09 5.18
CA GLY A 193 -16.36 15.56 3.86
C GLY A 193 -15.25 14.79 3.14
N LEU A 194 -14.11 14.52 3.80
CA LEU A 194 -12.99 13.80 3.20
C LEU A 194 -13.14 12.28 3.34
N PRO A 195 -12.95 11.51 2.25
CA PRO A 195 -13.11 10.06 2.29
C PRO A 195 -12.20 9.39 3.34
N PRO A 196 -12.58 8.24 3.91
CA PRO A 196 -11.69 7.46 4.76
C PRO A 196 -10.38 7.14 4.04
N ILE A 197 -9.26 7.19 4.75
CA ILE A 197 -7.94 6.95 4.14
C ILE A 197 -7.83 5.56 3.49
N SER A 198 -8.53 4.56 4.03
CA SER A 198 -8.64 3.22 3.43
C SER A 198 -9.40 3.21 2.10
N MET A 199 -10.34 4.15 1.90
CA MET A 199 -11.02 4.33 0.62
C MET A 199 -10.08 4.97 -0.41
N VAL A 200 -9.24 5.92 0.00
CA VAL A 200 -8.21 6.47 -0.89
C VAL A 200 -7.26 5.35 -1.33
N ALA A 201 -6.82 4.50 -0.40
CA ALA A 201 -5.98 3.34 -0.70
C ALA A 201 -6.67 2.35 -1.67
N ILE A 202 -7.97 2.06 -1.49
CA ILE A 202 -8.68 1.13 -2.39
C ILE A 202 -8.85 1.71 -3.81
N VAL A 203 -8.94 3.03 -3.98
CA VAL A 203 -8.95 3.64 -5.32
C VAL A 203 -7.62 3.40 -6.04
N PHE A 204 -6.49 3.61 -5.36
CA PHE A 204 -5.17 3.26 -5.92
C PHE A 204 -5.07 1.76 -6.23
N PHE A 205 -5.56 0.90 -5.33
CA PHE A 205 -5.65 -0.53 -5.56
C PHE A 205 -6.38 -0.85 -6.86
N VAL A 206 -7.61 -0.34 -7.03
CA VAL A 206 -8.45 -0.64 -8.20
C VAL A 206 -7.75 -0.23 -9.49
N VAL A 207 -7.15 0.96 -9.54
CA VAL A 207 -6.42 1.44 -10.72
C VAL A 207 -5.20 0.54 -11.02
N GLY A 208 -4.38 0.24 -10.02
CA GLY A 208 -3.21 -0.62 -10.20
C GLY A 208 -3.57 -2.05 -10.54
N TYR A 209 -4.63 -2.59 -9.92
CA TYR A 209 -5.13 -3.93 -10.17
C TYR A 209 -5.70 -4.06 -11.59
N ALA A 210 -6.49 -3.09 -12.05
CA ALA A 210 -6.97 -3.02 -13.43
C ALA A 210 -5.81 -2.97 -14.44
N ALA A 211 -4.79 -2.14 -14.19
CA ALA A 211 -3.60 -2.09 -15.02
C ALA A 211 -2.89 -3.45 -15.09
N ASN A 212 -2.81 -4.17 -13.96
CA ASN A 212 -2.20 -5.51 -13.90
C ASN A 212 -3.06 -6.57 -14.60
N ILE A 213 -4.38 -6.54 -14.46
CA ILE A 213 -5.27 -7.46 -15.17
C ILE A 213 -5.13 -7.27 -16.68
N LEU A 214 -5.17 -6.02 -17.16
CA LEU A 214 -5.27 -5.76 -18.60
C LEU A 214 -3.89 -5.77 -19.28
N GLY A 215 -2.85 -5.29 -18.59
CA GLY A 215 -1.54 -5.01 -19.18
C GLY A 215 -0.41 -5.98 -18.84
N ARG A 216 -0.60 -6.87 -17.85
CA ARG A 216 0.45 -7.85 -17.49
C ARG A 216 0.41 -9.02 -18.48
N LYS A 217 1.50 -9.20 -19.20
CA LYS A 217 1.75 -10.33 -20.10
C LYS A 217 2.35 -11.49 -19.32
#